data_AF-Q0W7E9-F1
#
_entry.id   AF-Q0W7E9-F1
#
_cell.length_a   1.000
_cell.length_b   1.000
_cell.length_c   1.000
_cell.angle_alpha   90.00
_cell.angle_beta   90.00
_cell.angle_gamma   90.00
#
_symmetry.space_group_name_H-M   'P 1'
#
loop_
_entity.id
_entity.type
_entity.pdbx_description
1 polymer ?
#
loop_
_entity_poly.entity_id
_entity_poly.type
_entity_poly.pdbx_seq_one_letter_code
_entity_poly.pdbx_strand_id
1 'polypeptide(L)'
;MDDASKINVDEIMSQIRSDIKKYKKEGRYSKRIFQSSCTLASVKYPDTDNLRISSDIKNDSYRITSHRKIVGIFLKKARQIVNGEVARYVDPIVQKQTVFNNLVVGYLNSLVRAIEANQSTARDELRHELYNDLEEKFSILERRIISTDEKLTALAQTLNQEKTERLKYIKTEANREVAKSIHDSLAIIDKEINNKQWLLNLLDGHGTRGAAQQNPYNIDEGFSSLDYPSFSDEIGKAWLQIGGYPPVSSNIFDDSVKLFKKSNNVLDIGSGTGQFLEKLRQNGIDGYGIDVCESYVSYCNSLGLRVICVDAISHLKSLKDNSLGGIFISQVVEHLPIKSLDELIKLSYMKLQPGGHLVIAMPNITSMLVSTNLFYLDPTHKTHLHPEVLKFLLQSNDFKNLEDRYYQPVSESVQLKKIDLSNITVSDEQRSVIEHFNYNVDILNKLLFGYRDYAVISIK
;
A
#
# COMPACT_ATOMS: atom_id res chain seq x y z
N MET A 1 -49.07 -44.94 0.54
CA MET A 1 -50.06 -44.61 -0.50
C MET A 1 -49.54 -43.40 -1.21
N ASP A 2 -49.47 -43.48 -2.53
CA ASP A 2 -48.80 -42.53 -3.39
C ASP A 2 -49.71 -41.32 -3.67
N ASP A 3 -49.12 -40.12 -3.69
CA ASP A 3 -49.42 -39.17 -4.75
C ASP A 3 -48.20 -38.29 -5.01
N ALA A 4 -47.38 -38.69 -5.98
CA ALA A 4 -46.27 -37.88 -6.48
C ALA A 4 -46.79 -37.07 -7.67
N SER A 5 -47.01 -35.77 -7.44
CA SER A 5 -47.56 -34.83 -8.43
C SER A 5 -46.65 -34.73 -9.66
N LYS A 6 -46.95 -35.55 -10.67
CA LYS A 6 -46.20 -35.60 -11.93
C LYS A 6 -46.27 -34.25 -12.64
N ILE A 7 -45.12 -33.62 -12.80
CA ILE A 7 -44.96 -32.40 -13.59
C ILE A 7 -45.39 -32.69 -15.03
N ASN A 8 -46.46 -32.04 -15.47
CA ASN A 8 -47.04 -32.24 -16.79
C ASN A 8 -46.22 -31.48 -17.86
N VAL A 9 -45.23 -32.16 -18.44
CA VAL A 9 -44.29 -31.56 -19.40
C VAL A 9 -45.00 -31.02 -20.64
N ASP A 10 -46.06 -31.68 -21.11
CA ASP A 10 -46.81 -31.24 -22.30
C ASP A 10 -47.57 -29.93 -22.06
N GLU A 11 -48.06 -29.71 -20.85
CA GLU A 11 -48.74 -28.48 -20.44
C GLU A 11 -47.75 -27.29 -20.36
N ILE A 12 -46.58 -27.51 -19.76
CA ILE A 12 -45.48 -26.53 -19.73
C ILE A 12 -45.02 -26.20 -21.16
N MET A 13 -44.83 -27.22 -22.02
CA MET A 13 -44.41 -27.03 -23.41
C MET A 13 -45.50 -26.38 -24.27
N SER A 14 -46.78 -26.58 -23.96
CA SER A 14 -47.90 -25.85 -24.57
C SER A 14 -47.87 -24.37 -24.18
N GLN A 15 -47.68 -24.06 -22.89
CA GLN A 15 -47.59 -22.70 -22.37
C GLN A 15 -46.43 -21.92 -23.01
N ILE A 16 -45.22 -22.50 -23.03
CA ILE A 16 -44.04 -21.92 -23.69
C ILE A 16 -44.30 -21.61 -25.18
N ARG A 17 -45.00 -22.52 -25.90
CA ARG A 17 -45.37 -22.29 -27.31
C ARG A 17 -46.40 -21.17 -27.48
N SER A 18 -47.30 -20.99 -26.52
CA SER A 18 -48.27 -19.88 -26.48
C SER A 18 -47.57 -18.55 -26.28
N ASP A 19 -46.68 -18.47 -25.30
CA ASP A 19 -45.94 -17.24 -24.96
C ASP A 19 -44.96 -16.83 -26.08
N ILE A 20 -44.27 -17.78 -26.73
CA ILE A 20 -43.47 -17.50 -27.93
C ILE A 20 -44.33 -16.94 -29.09
N LYS A 21 -45.60 -17.39 -29.22
CA LYS A 21 -46.55 -16.83 -30.20
C LYS A 21 -46.96 -15.40 -29.84
N LYS A 22 -47.18 -15.12 -28.54
CA LYS A 22 -47.50 -13.79 -28.01
C LYS A 22 -46.36 -12.80 -28.26
N TYR A 23 -45.13 -13.12 -27.84
CA TYR A 23 -43.97 -12.25 -28.02
C TYR A 23 -43.57 -12.03 -29.49
N LYS A 24 -43.92 -12.96 -30.40
CA LYS A 24 -43.82 -12.74 -31.86
C LYS A 24 -44.88 -11.78 -32.41
N LYS A 25 -46.08 -11.74 -31.83
CA LYS A 25 -47.12 -10.74 -32.17
C LYS A 25 -46.79 -9.34 -31.63
N GLU A 26 -46.15 -9.26 -30.47
CA GLU A 26 -45.75 -8.01 -29.80
C GLU A 26 -44.46 -7.38 -30.39
N GLY A 27 -43.89 -7.94 -31.45
CA GLY A 27 -42.70 -7.40 -32.14
C GLY A 27 -41.39 -7.44 -31.35
N ARG A 28 -41.38 -7.92 -30.09
CA ARG A 28 -40.22 -7.92 -29.19
C ARG A 28 -39.06 -8.81 -29.64
N TYR A 29 -39.29 -9.76 -30.56
CA TYR A 29 -38.21 -10.48 -31.23
C TYR A 29 -37.59 -9.63 -32.34
N SER A 30 -36.63 -8.76 -32.00
CA SER A 30 -35.88 -8.01 -33.01
C SER A 30 -35.09 -8.98 -33.90
N LYS A 31 -35.23 -8.83 -35.23
CA LYS A 31 -34.64 -9.75 -36.22
C LYS A 31 -33.14 -9.51 -36.45
N ARG A 32 -32.47 -8.71 -35.60
CA ARG A 32 -31.09 -8.22 -35.80
C ARG A 32 -29.98 -9.17 -35.33
N ILE A 33 -30.25 -10.06 -34.37
CA ILE A 33 -29.22 -10.96 -33.78
C ILE A 33 -28.67 -12.00 -34.79
N PHE A 34 -29.30 -12.13 -35.97
CA PHE A 34 -28.86 -13.02 -37.06
C PHE A 34 -28.54 -12.27 -38.38
N GLN A 35 -28.20 -10.97 -38.30
CA GLN A 35 -27.78 -10.16 -39.46
C GLN A 35 -26.43 -9.44 -39.29
N SER A 36 -25.62 -9.82 -38.30
CA SER A 36 -24.17 -9.79 -38.45
C SER A 36 -23.78 -10.87 -39.46
N SER A 37 -23.93 -10.55 -40.75
CA SER A 37 -23.50 -11.38 -41.87
C SER A 37 -21.98 -11.56 -41.80
N CYS A 38 -21.53 -12.59 -41.09
CA CYS A 38 -20.17 -13.08 -41.19
C CYS A 38 -19.98 -13.57 -42.63
N THR A 39 -19.50 -12.69 -43.49
CA THR A 39 -19.02 -13.02 -44.81
C THR A 39 -17.86 -13.99 -44.60
N LEU A 40 -18.13 -15.28 -44.79
CA LEU A 40 -17.08 -16.30 -44.89
C LEU A 40 -16.23 -15.98 -46.12
N ALA A 41 -15.28 -15.05 -45.93
CA ALA A 41 -14.14 -14.87 -46.79
C ALA A 41 -13.52 -16.25 -46.97
N SER A 42 -13.54 -16.73 -48.21
CA SER A 42 -13.40 -18.16 -48.52
C SER A 42 -12.24 -18.78 -47.73
N VAL A 43 -12.55 -19.81 -46.94
CA VAL A 43 -11.56 -20.50 -46.10
C VAL A 43 -10.54 -21.15 -47.03
N LYS A 44 -9.49 -20.42 -47.37
CA LYS A 44 -8.29 -20.95 -48.01
C LYS A 44 -7.74 -21.99 -47.05
N TYR A 45 -7.69 -23.24 -47.50
CA TYR A 45 -7.03 -24.32 -46.78
C TYR A 45 -5.63 -23.85 -46.38
N PRO A 46 -5.26 -23.86 -45.09
CA PRO A 46 -3.92 -23.48 -44.67
C PRO A 46 -2.87 -24.41 -45.29
N ASP A 47 -1.73 -23.86 -45.70
CA ASP A 47 -0.61 -24.67 -46.18
C ASP A 47 -0.20 -25.70 -45.11
N THR A 48 -0.12 -26.96 -45.55
CA THR A 48 -0.06 -28.12 -44.65
C THR A 48 1.29 -28.30 -43.97
N ASP A 49 2.30 -27.50 -44.34
CA ASP A 49 3.66 -27.59 -43.80
C ASP A 49 3.81 -27.02 -42.38
N ASN A 50 2.98 -26.04 -41.98
CA ASN A 50 3.10 -25.39 -40.67
C ASN A 50 2.83 -26.31 -39.46
N LEU A 51 2.24 -27.50 -39.69
CA LEU A 51 1.99 -28.52 -38.65
C LEU A 51 2.93 -29.74 -38.74
N ARG A 52 4.01 -29.67 -39.54
CA ARG A 52 5.05 -30.72 -39.61
C ARG A 52 6.15 -30.58 -38.56
N ILE A 53 6.17 -29.47 -37.81
CA ILE A 53 7.22 -29.18 -36.82
C ILE A 53 6.98 -30.02 -35.56
N SER A 54 8.01 -30.77 -35.15
CA SER A 54 8.14 -31.59 -33.92
C SER A 54 7.44 -32.96 -33.83
N SER A 55 6.90 -33.54 -34.91
CA SER A 55 6.27 -34.89 -34.85
C SER A 55 6.42 -35.72 -36.14
N ASP A 56 7.56 -36.40 -36.33
CA ASP A 56 7.73 -37.45 -37.36
C ASP A 56 7.02 -38.76 -36.97
N ILE A 57 5.68 -38.69 -36.85
CA ILE A 57 4.82 -39.84 -36.53
C ILE A 57 4.84 -40.89 -37.65
N LYS A 58 5.18 -40.47 -38.88
CA LYS A 58 5.34 -41.37 -40.03
C LYS A 58 6.58 -42.23 -39.94
N ASN A 59 7.57 -41.83 -39.13
CA ASN A 59 8.79 -42.59 -38.90
C ASN A 59 9.57 -42.85 -40.22
N ASP A 60 9.42 -41.94 -41.19
CA ASP A 60 10.00 -42.01 -42.54
C ASP A 60 11.55 -42.06 -42.49
N SER A 61 12.12 -41.61 -41.38
CA SER A 61 13.55 -41.62 -41.04
C SER A 61 14.09 -43.00 -40.56
N TYR A 62 13.26 -43.99 -40.24
CA TYR A 62 13.70 -45.24 -39.60
C TYR A 62 14.25 -46.30 -40.58
N ARG A 63 15.57 -46.31 -40.75
CA ARG A 63 16.27 -47.25 -41.65
C ARG A 63 16.42 -48.65 -41.02
N ILE A 64 15.63 -49.63 -41.49
CA ILE A 64 15.65 -51.01 -41.00
C ILE A 64 17.01 -51.71 -41.26
N THR A 65 17.86 -51.79 -40.23
CA THR A 65 19.15 -52.48 -40.26
C THR A 65 19.09 -53.88 -39.61
N SER A 66 20.15 -54.67 -39.80
CA SER A 66 20.41 -55.93 -39.10
C SER A 66 21.88 -56.30 -39.26
N HIS A 67 22.51 -56.74 -38.17
CA HIS A 67 23.96 -56.95 -38.07
C HIS A 67 24.40 -58.42 -38.23
N ARG A 68 23.46 -59.36 -38.41
CA ARG A 68 23.76 -60.79 -38.60
C ARG A 68 23.98 -61.10 -40.09
N LYS A 69 25.20 -61.49 -40.49
CA LYS A 69 25.62 -61.64 -41.91
C LYS A 69 24.68 -62.48 -42.79
N ILE A 70 24.20 -63.63 -42.29
CA ILE A 70 23.34 -64.55 -43.07
C ILE A 70 21.85 -64.28 -42.81
N VAL A 71 21.40 -64.46 -41.56
CA VAL A 71 19.97 -64.33 -41.17
C VAL A 71 19.44 -62.89 -41.32
N GLY A 72 20.32 -61.89 -41.40
CA GLY A 72 19.94 -60.47 -41.48
C GLY A 72 19.21 -60.07 -42.76
N ILE A 73 19.42 -60.75 -43.88
CA ILE A 73 18.69 -60.48 -45.14
C ILE A 73 17.22 -60.86 -44.98
N PHE A 74 16.96 -62.07 -44.45
CA PHE A 74 15.60 -62.55 -44.19
C PHE A 74 14.88 -61.67 -43.16
N LEU A 75 15.54 -61.33 -42.04
CA LEU A 75 14.96 -60.46 -41.01
C LEU A 75 14.64 -59.04 -41.50
N LYS A 76 15.46 -58.47 -42.39
CA LYS A 76 15.13 -57.18 -43.04
C LYS A 76 13.88 -57.30 -43.91
N LYS A 77 13.81 -58.32 -44.78
CA LYS A 77 12.68 -58.51 -45.69
C LYS A 77 11.37 -58.80 -44.93
N ALA A 78 11.44 -59.60 -43.87
CA ALA A 78 10.30 -59.86 -42.98
C ALA A 78 9.81 -58.58 -42.29
N ARG A 79 10.71 -57.76 -41.72
CA ARG A 79 10.35 -56.47 -41.12
C ARG A 79 9.79 -55.47 -42.14
N GLN A 80 10.28 -55.45 -43.37
CA GLN A 80 9.74 -54.61 -44.44
C GLN A 80 8.29 -55.00 -44.80
N ILE A 81 7.98 -56.30 -44.85
CA ILE A 81 6.60 -56.79 -45.09
C ILE A 81 5.69 -56.40 -43.91
N VAL A 82 6.11 -56.63 -42.66
CA VAL A 82 5.34 -56.27 -41.47
C VAL A 82 5.08 -54.76 -41.41
N ASN A 83 6.10 -53.92 -41.63
CA ASN A 83 5.93 -52.47 -41.66
C ASN A 83 4.99 -52.03 -42.80
N GLY A 84 5.07 -52.66 -43.99
CA GLY A 84 4.19 -52.33 -45.12
C GLY A 84 2.71 -52.65 -44.87
N GLU A 85 2.40 -53.79 -44.24
CA GLU A 85 1.02 -54.12 -43.86
C GLU A 85 0.54 -53.28 -42.67
N VAL A 86 1.39 -53.00 -41.67
CA VAL A 86 1.02 -52.10 -40.55
C VAL A 86 0.73 -50.68 -41.06
N ALA A 87 1.55 -50.14 -41.97
CA ALA A 87 1.34 -48.83 -42.58
C ALA A 87 0.00 -48.75 -43.32
N ARG A 88 -0.43 -49.80 -44.04
CA ARG A 88 -1.75 -49.84 -44.70
C ARG A 88 -2.93 -49.61 -43.75
N TYR A 89 -2.84 -50.08 -42.51
CA TYR A 89 -3.90 -49.88 -41.51
C TYR A 89 -3.72 -48.61 -40.68
N VAL A 90 -2.48 -48.22 -40.38
CA VAL A 90 -2.17 -47.08 -39.50
C VAL A 90 -2.16 -45.75 -40.26
N ASP A 91 -1.54 -45.68 -41.44
CA ASP A 91 -1.37 -44.41 -42.18
C ASP A 91 -2.69 -43.73 -42.54
N PRO A 92 -3.77 -44.43 -42.96
CA PRO A 92 -5.05 -43.77 -43.23
C PRO A 92 -5.70 -43.19 -41.96
N ILE A 93 -5.41 -43.75 -40.78
CA ILE A 93 -5.89 -43.24 -39.49
C ILE A 93 -5.07 -42.01 -39.08
N VAL A 94 -3.73 -42.09 -39.17
CA VAL A 94 -2.83 -40.95 -38.90
C VAL A 94 -3.14 -39.79 -39.84
N GLN A 95 -3.33 -40.03 -41.14
CA GLN A 95 -3.70 -38.99 -42.11
C GLN A 95 -5.04 -38.33 -41.78
N LYS A 96 -6.06 -39.12 -41.40
CA LYS A 96 -7.35 -38.56 -40.94
C LYS A 96 -7.19 -37.71 -39.69
N GLN A 97 -6.36 -38.14 -38.74
CA GLN A 97 -6.06 -37.35 -37.53
C GLN A 97 -5.31 -36.06 -37.86
N THR A 98 -4.34 -36.08 -38.77
CA THR A 98 -3.65 -34.87 -39.26
C THR A 98 -4.64 -33.90 -39.91
N VAL A 99 -5.52 -34.38 -40.81
CA VAL A 99 -6.54 -33.52 -41.46
C VAL A 99 -7.52 -32.94 -40.43
N PHE A 100 -7.97 -33.74 -39.46
CA PHE A 100 -8.82 -33.27 -38.36
C PHE A 100 -8.12 -32.19 -37.52
N ASN A 101 -6.89 -32.43 -37.08
CA ASN A 101 -6.10 -31.46 -36.31
C ASN A 101 -5.90 -30.14 -37.09
N ASN A 102 -5.57 -30.21 -38.37
CA ASN A 102 -5.40 -29.04 -39.24
C ASN A 102 -6.71 -28.22 -39.34
N LEU A 103 -7.85 -28.88 -39.49
CA LEU A 103 -9.16 -28.22 -39.54
C LEU A 103 -9.56 -27.59 -38.20
N VAL A 104 -9.32 -28.29 -37.08
CA VAL A 104 -9.58 -27.76 -35.72
C VAL A 104 -8.71 -26.53 -35.43
N VAL A 105 -7.41 -26.58 -35.71
CA VAL A 105 -6.49 -25.44 -35.55
C VAL A 105 -6.89 -24.28 -36.46
N GLY A 106 -7.25 -24.55 -37.72
CA GLY A 106 -7.76 -23.53 -38.65
C GLY A 106 -9.03 -22.84 -38.15
N TYR A 107 -9.97 -23.61 -37.59
CA TYR A 107 -11.21 -23.09 -37.03
C TYR A 107 -10.98 -22.30 -35.73
N LEU A 108 -10.19 -22.81 -34.79
CA LEU A 108 -9.79 -22.10 -33.57
C LEU A 108 -9.10 -20.76 -33.90
N ASN A 109 -8.16 -20.75 -34.85
CA ASN A 109 -7.49 -19.53 -35.30
C ASN A 109 -8.45 -18.56 -36.02
N SER A 110 -9.59 -19.02 -36.56
CA SER A 110 -10.64 -18.13 -37.08
C SER A 110 -11.50 -17.53 -35.96
N LEU A 111 -11.82 -18.32 -34.92
CA LEU A 111 -12.56 -17.85 -33.75
C LEU A 111 -11.75 -16.85 -32.93
N VAL A 112 -10.46 -17.09 -32.70
CA VAL A 112 -9.57 -16.15 -31.98
C VAL A 112 -9.60 -14.77 -32.65
N ARG A 113 -9.39 -14.69 -33.97
CA ARG A 113 -9.44 -13.42 -34.72
C ARG A 113 -10.81 -12.74 -34.70
N ALA A 114 -11.91 -13.51 -34.67
CA ALA A 114 -13.25 -12.94 -34.51
C ALA A 114 -13.50 -12.39 -33.09
N ILE A 115 -12.94 -13.04 -32.06
CA ILE A 115 -12.99 -12.57 -30.67
C ILE A 115 -12.12 -11.31 -30.50
N GLU A 116 -10.90 -11.31 -31.06
CA GLU A 116 -9.99 -10.14 -31.06
C GLU A 116 -10.65 -8.93 -31.72
N ALA A 117 -11.27 -9.10 -32.90
CA ALA A 117 -11.99 -8.03 -33.60
C ALA A 117 -13.18 -7.48 -32.79
N ASN A 118 -14.01 -8.35 -32.20
CA ASN A 118 -15.10 -7.92 -31.33
C ASN A 118 -14.57 -7.21 -30.06
N GLN A 119 -13.44 -7.65 -29.51
CA GLN A 119 -12.79 -7.00 -28.38
C GLN A 119 -12.14 -5.65 -28.73
N SER A 120 -11.74 -5.39 -29.98
CA SER A 120 -11.35 -4.03 -30.38
C SER A 120 -12.57 -3.12 -30.46
N THR A 121 -13.62 -3.51 -31.21
CA THR A 121 -14.82 -2.68 -31.38
C THR A 121 -15.46 -2.32 -30.04
N ALA A 122 -15.65 -3.30 -29.14
CA ALA A 122 -16.23 -3.05 -27.82
C ALA A 122 -15.34 -2.19 -26.90
N ARG A 123 -14.00 -2.20 -27.10
CA ARG A 123 -13.08 -1.29 -26.39
C ARG A 123 -13.16 0.13 -26.93
N ASP A 124 -13.26 0.29 -28.25
CA ASP A 124 -13.33 1.61 -28.88
C ASP A 124 -14.70 2.28 -28.65
N GLU A 125 -15.80 1.52 -28.66
CA GLU A 125 -17.14 1.98 -28.26
C GLU A 125 -17.15 2.47 -26.79
N LEU A 126 -16.70 1.62 -25.85
CA LEU A 126 -16.62 1.99 -24.43
C LEU A 126 -15.68 3.17 -24.18
N ARG A 127 -14.58 3.26 -24.95
CA ARG A 127 -13.63 4.37 -24.89
C ARG A 127 -14.28 5.68 -25.32
N HIS A 128 -15.06 5.68 -26.40
CA HIS A 128 -15.80 6.86 -26.85
C HIS A 128 -16.89 7.29 -25.84
N GLU A 129 -17.65 6.35 -25.29
CA GLU A 129 -18.65 6.64 -24.25
C GLU A 129 -17.99 7.28 -23.01
N LEU A 130 -16.88 6.72 -22.54
CA LEU A 130 -16.13 7.23 -21.40
C LEU A 130 -15.55 8.64 -21.64
N TYR A 131 -15.01 8.93 -22.83
CA TYR A 131 -14.51 10.29 -23.12
C TYR A 131 -15.63 11.33 -23.15
N ASN A 132 -16.80 11.00 -23.71
CA ASN A 132 -17.93 11.92 -23.78
C ASN A 132 -18.48 12.26 -22.37
N ASP A 133 -18.65 11.25 -21.52
CA ASP A 133 -19.05 11.42 -20.11
C ASP A 133 -18.03 12.23 -19.30
N LEU A 134 -16.74 12.02 -19.56
CA LEU A 134 -15.65 12.76 -18.93
C LEU A 134 -15.63 14.25 -19.36
N GLU A 135 -15.85 14.52 -20.65
CA GLU A 135 -15.89 15.87 -21.22
C GLU A 135 -17.12 16.66 -20.73
N GLU A 136 -18.30 16.03 -20.64
CA GLU A 136 -19.48 16.64 -20.00
C GLU A 136 -19.21 16.98 -18.52
N LYS A 137 -18.60 16.05 -17.78
CA LYS A 137 -18.26 16.26 -16.36
C LYS A 137 -17.23 17.37 -16.17
N PHE A 138 -16.22 17.48 -17.02
CA PHE A 138 -15.29 18.61 -16.99
C PHE A 138 -16.00 19.94 -17.28
N SER A 139 -16.86 20.00 -18.31
CA SER A 139 -17.66 21.20 -18.61
C SER A 139 -18.58 21.62 -17.44
N ILE A 140 -19.13 20.66 -16.70
CA ILE A 140 -19.92 20.95 -15.48
C ILE A 140 -19.00 21.46 -14.35
N LEU A 141 -17.80 20.89 -14.21
CA LEU A 141 -16.83 21.29 -13.18
C LEU A 141 -16.30 22.72 -13.42
N GLU A 142 -15.94 23.06 -14.66
CA GLU A 142 -15.50 24.40 -15.05
C GLU A 142 -16.55 25.47 -14.74
N ARG A 143 -17.81 25.23 -15.12
CA ARG A 143 -18.95 26.12 -14.80
C ARG A 143 -19.14 26.28 -13.28
N ARG A 144 -18.89 25.23 -12.48
CA ARG A 144 -18.91 25.32 -11.01
C ARG A 144 -17.72 26.09 -10.44
N ILE A 145 -16.53 25.96 -11.03
CA ILE A 145 -15.32 26.72 -10.63
C ILE A 145 -15.55 28.21 -10.88
N ILE A 146 -15.96 28.60 -12.08
CA ILE A 146 -16.28 29.99 -12.46
C ILE A 146 -17.33 30.57 -11.50
N SER A 147 -18.45 29.87 -11.30
CA SER A 147 -19.51 30.34 -10.39
C SER A 147 -19.10 30.34 -8.90
N THR A 148 -18.00 29.69 -8.53
CA THR A 148 -17.45 29.77 -7.16
C THR A 148 -16.52 30.97 -7.05
N ASP A 149 -15.69 31.24 -8.06
CA ASP A 149 -14.78 32.39 -8.11
C ASP A 149 -15.55 33.73 -8.17
N GLU A 150 -16.64 33.79 -8.93
CA GLU A 150 -17.59 34.92 -8.91
C GLU A 150 -18.12 35.22 -7.50
N LYS A 151 -18.52 34.18 -6.75
CA LYS A 151 -19.04 34.31 -5.38
C LYS A 151 -17.94 34.69 -4.38
N LEU A 152 -16.74 34.16 -4.55
CA LEU A 152 -15.58 34.46 -3.70
C LEU A 152 -15.14 35.91 -3.90
N THR A 153 -15.11 36.38 -5.16
CA THR A 153 -14.87 37.77 -5.53
C THR A 153 -15.94 38.71 -4.95
N ALA A 154 -17.23 38.37 -5.06
CA ALA A 154 -18.31 39.17 -4.47
C ALA A 154 -18.20 39.24 -2.94
N LEU A 155 -17.92 38.12 -2.27
CA LEU A 155 -17.72 38.07 -0.82
C LEU A 155 -16.49 38.90 -0.37
N ALA A 156 -15.41 38.85 -1.14
CA ALA A 156 -14.21 39.66 -0.88
C ALA A 156 -14.47 41.17 -1.06
N GLN A 157 -15.36 41.57 -1.98
CA GLN A 157 -15.79 42.96 -2.10
C GLN A 157 -16.59 43.41 -0.88
N THR A 158 -17.60 42.65 -0.46
CA THR A 158 -18.40 42.95 0.74
C THR A 158 -17.54 43.03 2.00
N LEU A 159 -16.62 42.08 2.19
CA LEU A 159 -15.71 42.06 3.35
C LEU A 159 -14.78 43.27 3.38
N ASN A 160 -14.30 43.74 2.21
CA ASN A 160 -13.49 44.95 2.13
C ASN A 160 -14.30 46.24 2.38
N GLN A 161 -15.58 46.27 2.00
CA GLN A 161 -16.48 47.37 2.33
C GLN A 161 -16.70 47.43 3.86
N GLU A 162 -17.13 46.33 4.49
CA GLU A 162 -17.29 46.24 5.95
C GLU A 162 -15.99 46.61 6.71
N LYS A 163 -14.84 46.09 6.26
CA LYS A 163 -13.53 46.41 6.85
C LYS A 163 -13.22 47.90 6.77
N THR A 164 -13.57 48.56 5.67
CA THR A 164 -13.34 50.00 5.46
C THR A 164 -14.27 50.83 6.36
N GLU A 165 -15.53 50.44 6.51
CA GLU A 165 -16.48 51.11 7.40
C GLU A 165 -16.11 50.94 8.88
N ARG A 166 -15.79 49.72 9.31
CA ARG A 166 -15.31 49.44 10.68
C ARG A 166 -14.02 50.20 10.99
N LEU A 167 -13.06 50.25 10.05
CA LEU A 167 -11.82 51.02 10.22
C LEU A 167 -12.10 52.53 10.33
N LYS A 168 -13.05 53.06 9.55
CA LYS A 168 -13.49 54.46 9.65
C LYS A 168 -14.12 54.75 11.02
N TYR A 169 -15.01 53.88 11.50
CA TYR A 169 -15.65 53.99 12.81
C TYR A 169 -14.65 53.94 13.97
N ILE A 170 -13.75 52.95 13.98
CA ILE A 170 -12.70 52.81 14.99
C ILE A 170 -11.77 54.03 14.97
N LYS A 171 -11.41 54.54 13.78
CA LYS A 171 -10.60 55.76 13.67
C LYS A 171 -11.32 57.00 14.20
N THR A 172 -12.63 57.15 13.99
CA THR A 172 -13.39 58.27 14.56
C THR A 172 -13.50 58.19 16.08
N GLU A 173 -13.74 56.99 16.64
CA GLU A 173 -13.89 56.86 18.10
C GLU A 173 -12.55 56.94 18.82
N ALA A 174 -11.48 56.34 18.28
CA ALA A 174 -10.13 56.51 18.81
C ALA A 174 -9.69 57.98 18.75
N ASN A 175 -9.99 58.71 17.68
CA ASN A 175 -9.75 60.16 17.63
C ASN A 175 -10.55 60.92 18.69
N ARG A 176 -11.80 60.53 18.97
CA ARG A 176 -12.67 61.15 19.99
C ARG A 176 -12.14 60.91 21.40
N GLU A 177 -11.72 59.69 21.69
CA GLU A 177 -11.18 59.29 22.99
C GLU A 177 -9.77 59.83 23.23
N VAL A 178 -8.91 59.89 22.20
CA VAL A 178 -7.63 60.61 22.26
C VAL A 178 -7.83 62.10 22.44
N ALA A 179 -8.78 62.74 21.75
CA ALA A 179 -9.09 64.16 21.95
C ALA A 179 -9.59 64.44 23.37
N LYS A 180 -10.44 63.55 23.93
CA LYS A 180 -10.88 63.64 25.32
C LYS A 180 -9.72 63.42 26.30
N SER A 181 -8.89 62.40 26.09
CA SER A 181 -7.73 62.12 26.93
C SER A 181 -6.70 63.25 26.90
N ILE A 182 -6.50 63.89 25.75
CA ILE A 182 -5.69 65.11 25.62
C ILE A 182 -6.34 66.28 26.36
N HIS A 183 -7.66 66.46 26.31
CA HIS A 183 -8.36 67.51 27.06
C HIS A 183 -8.30 67.29 28.58
N ASP A 184 -8.59 66.07 29.05
CA ASP A 184 -8.48 65.66 30.45
C ASP A 184 -7.01 65.81 30.94
N SER A 185 -6.03 65.43 30.11
CA SER A 185 -4.60 65.63 30.39
C SER A 185 -4.18 67.09 30.36
N LEU A 186 -4.74 67.93 29.49
CA LEU A 186 -4.48 69.37 29.46
C LEU A 186 -5.08 70.06 30.69
N ALA A 187 -6.24 69.64 31.18
CA ALA A 187 -6.80 70.12 32.44
C ALA A 187 -5.93 69.71 33.66
N ILE A 188 -5.36 68.50 33.63
CA ILE A 188 -4.37 68.06 34.63
C ILE A 188 -3.06 68.85 34.50
N ILE A 189 -2.57 69.07 33.28
CA ILE A 189 -1.33 69.82 33.01
C ILE A 189 -1.47 71.30 33.35
N ASP A 190 -2.61 71.94 33.08
CA ASP A 190 -2.85 73.33 33.49
C ASP A 190 -2.89 73.45 35.02
N LYS A 191 -3.58 72.51 35.70
CA LYS A 191 -3.56 72.38 37.16
C LYS A 191 -2.15 72.08 37.70
N GLU A 192 -1.34 71.30 36.98
CA GLU A 192 0.05 71.04 37.34
C GLU A 192 0.97 72.23 37.02
N ILE A 193 0.77 73.02 35.97
CA ILE A 193 1.55 74.23 35.67
C ILE A 193 1.34 75.25 36.78
N ASN A 194 0.08 75.47 37.19
CA ASN A 194 -0.24 76.30 38.35
C ASN A 194 0.39 75.79 39.67
N ASN A 195 0.61 74.47 39.82
CA ASN A 195 1.34 73.90 40.96
C ASN A 195 2.88 73.83 40.80
N LYS A 196 3.40 73.80 39.56
CA LYS A 196 4.82 73.55 39.23
C LYS A 196 5.58 74.78 38.72
N GLN A 197 4.93 75.93 38.56
CA GLN A 197 5.62 77.22 38.41
C GLN A 197 6.59 77.54 39.57
N TRP A 198 6.39 76.92 40.74
CA TRP A 198 7.34 76.89 41.85
C TRP A 198 8.54 75.95 41.60
N LEU A 199 8.34 74.80 40.98
CA LEU A 199 9.33 73.72 40.85
C LEU A 199 10.30 73.88 39.66
N LEU A 200 10.00 74.76 38.70
CA LEU A 200 10.92 75.15 37.62
C LEU A 200 12.19 75.89 38.10
N ASN A 201 12.30 76.19 39.40
CA ASN A 201 13.51 76.74 40.03
C ASN A 201 14.50 75.68 40.57
N LEU A 202 14.25 74.37 40.44
CA LEU A 202 14.93 73.38 41.31
C LEU A 202 15.82 72.32 40.64
N LEU A 203 15.51 71.76 39.46
CA LEU A 203 16.34 70.72 38.82
C LEU A 203 16.62 70.97 37.33
N ASP A 204 17.79 71.56 37.07
CA ASP A 204 18.64 71.17 35.94
C ASP A 204 19.17 69.73 36.12
N GLY A 205 19.49 69.04 35.02
CA GLY A 205 20.55 68.00 35.00
C GLY A 205 20.19 66.53 34.72
N HIS A 206 20.40 66.10 33.46
CA HIS A 206 20.85 64.75 32.99
C HIS A 206 20.03 63.46 33.32
N GLY A 207 20.14 62.32 32.59
CA GLY A 207 20.75 62.11 31.27
C GLY A 207 21.09 60.67 30.79
N THR A 208 20.13 59.87 30.30
CA THR A 208 20.23 58.87 29.18
C THR A 208 21.00 57.51 29.29
N ARG A 209 20.65 56.55 28.37
CA ARG A 209 21.33 55.26 27.94
C ARG A 209 21.17 54.05 28.88
N GLY A 210 21.33 52.76 28.50
CA GLY A 210 21.67 52.01 27.25
C GLY A 210 21.46 50.46 27.48
N ALA A 211 21.82 49.46 26.66
CA ALA A 211 22.48 49.38 25.33
C ALA A 211 22.14 48.06 24.53
N ALA A 212 23.10 47.14 24.25
CA ALA A 212 23.06 46.06 23.22
C ALA A 212 24.14 44.94 23.49
N GLN A 213 24.30 43.76 22.82
CA GLN A 213 23.52 42.78 22.00
C GLN A 213 24.49 41.63 21.51
N GLN A 214 24.07 40.65 20.67
CA GLN A 214 24.89 39.69 19.83
C GLN A 214 25.41 38.38 20.52
N ASN A 215 25.88 37.27 19.88
CA ASN A 215 25.98 36.79 18.46
C ASN A 215 26.07 35.22 18.36
N PRO A 216 26.00 34.57 17.16
CA PRO A 216 26.08 33.10 16.94
C PRO A 216 27.38 32.57 16.29
N TYR A 217 27.43 31.27 15.92
CA TYR A 217 28.55 30.53 15.27
C TYR A 217 28.17 29.85 13.93
N ASN A 218 29.17 29.31 13.20
CA ASN A 218 29.12 28.85 11.79
C ASN A 218 29.61 27.38 11.64
N ILE A 219 29.16 26.64 10.61
CA ILE A 219 29.56 25.23 10.34
C ILE A 219 29.59 24.94 8.82
N ASP A 220 30.53 24.09 8.41
CA ASP A 220 30.71 23.47 7.09
C ASP A 220 31.13 21.99 7.35
N GLU A 221 30.84 20.93 6.58
CA GLU A 221 30.19 20.70 5.28
C GLU A 221 29.78 19.18 5.20
N GLY A 222 29.23 18.68 4.07
CA GLY A 222 29.65 17.37 3.57
C GLY A 222 28.84 16.08 3.84
N PHE A 223 27.50 16.13 3.94
CA PHE A 223 26.57 14.96 3.92
C PHE A 223 26.70 13.90 5.05
N SER A 224 27.77 13.90 5.85
CA SER A 224 27.74 13.44 7.25
C SER A 224 27.07 14.46 8.18
N SER A 225 26.86 15.68 7.68
CA SER A 225 26.22 16.81 8.35
C SER A 225 24.67 16.76 8.38
N LEU A 226 24.07 15.62 8.02
CA LEU A 226 22.62 15.45 8.13
C LEU A 226 22.28 15.13 9.58
N ASP A 227 21.60 16.06 10.26
CA ASP A 227 21.07 15.81 11.61
C ASP A 227 19.98 14.73 11.54
N TYR A 228 20.39 13.48 11.77
CA TYR A 228 19.53 12.31 11.63
C TYR A 228 18.26 12.37 12.49
N PRO A 229 18.28 12.91 13.73
CA PRO A 229 17.08 13.28 14.48
C PRO A 229 16.10 14.18 13.71
N SER A 230 16.53 15.34 13.17
CA SER A 230 15.65 16.23 12.40
C SER A 230 15.17 15.58 11.09
N PHE A 231 16.02 14.81 10.42
CA PHE A 231 15.63 14.02 9.24
C PHE A 231 14.54 13.01 9.57
N SER A 232 14.72 12.23 10.64
CA SER A 232 13.78 11.19 11.09
C SER A 232 12.43 11.79 11.50
N ASP A 233 12.41 12.96 12.14
CA ASP A 233 11.19 13.68 12.49
C ASP A 233 10.41 14.17 11.24
N GLU A 234 11.09 14.72 10.23
CA GLU A 234 10.45 15.10 8.96
C GLU A 234 9.94 13.89 8.16
N ILE A 235 10.70 12.79 8.09
CA ILE A 235 10.24 11.55 7.45
C ILE A 235 9.04 10.96 8.23
N GLY A 236 9.04 11.03 9.56
CA GLY A 236 7.90 10.64 10.40
C GLY A 236 6.62 11.43 10.08
N LYS A 237 6.74 12.75 9.87
CA LYS A 237 5.62 13.61 9.42
C LYS A 237 5.13 13.20 8.03
N ALA A 238 6.03 12.96 7.07
CA ALA A 238 5.68 12.50 5.73
C ALA A 238 4.97 11.13 5.75
N TRP A 239 5.44 10.20 6.59
CA TRP A 239 4.84 8.87 6.78
C TRP A 239 3.40 8.94 7.32
N LEU A 240 3.15 9.86 8.25
CA LEU A 240 1.82 10.17 8.77
C LEU A 240 0.94 10.93 7.78
N GLN A 241 1.51 11.79 6.94
CA GLN A 241 0.76 12.50 5.90
C GLN A 241 0.30 11.56 4.78
N ILE A 242 1.16 10.65 4.33
CA ILE A 242 0.89 9.75 3.19
C ILE A 242 0.07 8.52 3.61
N GLY A 243 0.42 7.88 4.75
CA GLY A 243 -0.36 6.74 5.28
C GLY A 243 -1.58 7.15 6.13
N GLY A 244 -1.76 8.45 6.35
CA GLY A 244 -2.72 9.01 7.31
C GLY A 244 -2.33 8.75 8.77
N TYR A 245 -3.06 9.39 9.68
CA TYR A 245 -3.02 9.04 11.10
C TYR A 245 -3.76 7.71 11.29
N PRO A 246 -3.13 6.70 11.93
CA PRO A 246 -3.79 5.42 12.16
C PRO A 246 -4.89 5.60 13.22
N PRO A 247 -6.00 4.84 13.15
CA PRO A 247 -6.97 4.80 14.24
C PRO A 247 -6.31 4.30 15.54
N VAL A 248 -6.90 4.67 16.68
CA VAL A 248 -6.44 4.23 18.01
C VAL A 248 -6.48 2.70 18.09
N SER A 249 -5.31 2.09 18.04
CA SER A 249 -5.10 0.64 18.04
C SER A 249 -4.09 0.26 19.14
N SER A 250 -3.92 -1.04 19.39
CA SER A 250 -2.74 -1.51 20.11
C SER A 250 -1.47 -1.07 19.38
N ASN A 251 -0.55 -0.41 20.08
CA ASN A 251 0.82 -0.22 19.60
C ASN A 251 1.70 -1.38 20.07
N ILE A 252 2.86 -1.52 19.41
CA ILE A 252 3.80 -2.60 19.69
C ILE A 252 4.46 -2.50 21.08
N PHE A 253 4.65 -1.30 21.63
CA PHE A 253 5.27 -1.12 22.95
C PHE A 253 4.37 -1.68 24.05
N ASP A 254 3.06 -1.41 24.00
CA ASP A 254 2.07 -1.97 24.93
C ASP A 254 1.99 -3.50 24.86
N ASP A 255 2.12 -4.10 23.67
CA ASP A 255 2.16 -5.56 23.51
C ASP A 255 3.48 -6.15 24.01
N SER A 256 4.60 -5.52 23.71
CA SER A 256 5.94 -5.97 24.13
C SER A 256 6.11 -5.89 25.65
N VAL A 257 5.58 -4.84 26.30
CA VAL A 257 5.52 -4.72 27.76
C VAL A 257 4.76 -5.88 28.42
N LYS A 258 3.70 -6.41 27.80
CA LYS A 258 2.97 -7.59 28.31
C LYS A 258 3.86 -8.84 28.30
N LEU A 259 4.66 -9.02 27.25
CA LEU A 259 5.61 -10.13 27.12
C LEU A 259 6.75 -10.01 28.15
N PHE A 260 7.36 -8.84 28.26
CA PHE A 260 8.50 -8.58 29.13
C PHE A 260 8.14 -8.34 30.61
N LYS A 261 6.86 -8.47 31.01
CA LYS A 261 6.39 -8.21 32.39
C LYS A 261 7.03 -9.10 33.47
N LYS A 262 7.72 -10.18 33.10
CA LYS A 262 8.51 -11.05 34.00
C LYS A 262 10.01 -11.06 33.67
N SER A 263 10.44 -10.26 32.70
CA SER A 263 11.84 -10.14 32.30
C SER A 263 12.56 -9.11 33.15
N ASN A 264 13.83 -9.35 33.42
CA ASN A 264 14.77 -8.34 33.90
C ASN A 264 15.84 -8.12 32.81
N ASN A 265 16.57 -7.01 32.85
CA ASN A 265 17.64 -6.71 31.90
C ASN A 265 17.17 -6.83 30.43
N VAL A 266 16.07 -6.15 30.09
CA VAL A 266 15.55 -6.06 28.72
C VAL A 266 16.42 -5.11 27.90
N LEU A 267 16.88 -5.55 26.73
CA LEU A 267 17.66 -4.73 25.81
C LEU A 267 16.78 -4.15 24.70
N ASP A 268 16.83 -2.83 24.53
CA ASP A 268 16.23 -2.08 23.42
C ASP A 268 17.33 -1.75 22.38
N ILE A 269 17.24 -2.32 21.18
CA ILE A 269 18.24 -2.15 20.12
C ILE A 269 17.71 -1.14 19.11
N GLY A 270 18.43 -0.02 18.95
CA GLY A 270 17.98 1.14 18.17
C GLY A 270 16.98 2.00 18.95
N SER A 271 17.28 2.26 20.23
CA SER A 271 16.32 2.87 21.17
C SER A 271 15.85 4.29 20.77
N GLY A 272 16.57 5.00 19.90
CA GLY A 272 16.15 6.28 19.32
C GLY A 272 15.78 7.33 20.38
N THR A 273 14.54 7.81 20.35
CA THR A 273 14.02 8.76 21.35
C THR A 273 13.62 8.13 22.69
N GLY A 274 13.89 6.84 22.90
CA GLY A 274 13.76 6.16 24.20
C GLY A 274 12.33 5.80 24.62
N GLN A 275 11.34 5.97 23.74
CA GLN A 275 9.91 5.78 24.04
C GLN A 275 9.58 4.39 24.60
N PHE A 276 10.27 3.35 24.13
CA PHE A 276 10.08 2.00 24.65
C PHE A 276 10.69 1.82 26.05
N LEU A 277 11.89 2.37 26.29
CA LEU A 277 12.51 2.41 27.62
C LEU A 277 11.68 3.19 28.64
N GLU A 278 11.06 4.31 28.22
CA GLU A 278 10.07 5.02 29.04
C GLU A 278 8.90 4.11 29.43
N LYS A 279 8.38 3.34 28.48
CA LYS A 279 7.27 2.41 28.71
C LYS A 279 7.66 1.25 29.64
N LEU A 280 8.88 0.70 29.52
CA LEU A 280 9.44 -0.28 30.45
C LEU A 280 9.55 0.33 31.87
N ARG A 281 10.13 1.53 31.99
CA ARG A 281 10.26 2.30 33.24
C ARG A 281 8.91 2.54 33.91
N GLN A 282 7.90 2.95 33.15
CA GLN A 282 6.52 3.16 33.64
C GLN A 282 5.86 1.87 34.16
N ASN A 283 6.28 0.70 33.67
CA ASN A 283 5.74 -0.61 34.08
C ASN A 283 6.63 -1.34 35.12
N GLY A 284 7.70 -0.70 35.60
CA GLY A 284 8.63 -1.29 36.56
C GLY A 284 9.51 -2.41 36.00
N ILE A 285 9.67 -2.48 34.67
CA ILE A 285 10.50 -3.48 33.99
C ILE A 285 11.93 -2.93 33.85
N ASP A 286 12.92 -3.68 34.32
CA ASP A 286 14.33 -3.32 34.19
C ASP A 286 14.82 -3.50 32.75
N GLY A 287 15.33 -2.43 32.15
CA GLY A 287 15.87 -2.44 30.80
C GLY A 287 16.80 -1.27 30.48
N TYR A 288 17.47 -1.35 29.34
CA TYR A 288 18.42 -0.34 28.85
C TYR A 288 18.50 -0.38 27.32
N GLY A 289 18.89 0.74 26.71
CA GLY A 289 19.00 0.88 25.27
C GLY A 289 20.43 0.87 24.75
N ILE A 290 20.56 0.58 23.47
CA ILE A 290 21.74 0.88 22.67
C ILE A 290 21.34 1.59 21.38
N ASP A 291 22.17 2.54 20.95
CA ASP A 291 22.00 3.28 19.71
C ASP A 291 23.36 3.66 19.12
N VAL A 292 23.40 4.00 17.83
CA VAL A 292 24.62 4.49 17.14
C VAL A 292 24.62 6.02 16.97
N CYS A 293 23.48 6.69 17.18
CA CYS A 293 23.35 8.13 17.09
C CYS A 293 23.61 8.79 18.46
N GLU A 294 24.77 9.45 18.61
CA GLU A 294 25.17 10.13 19.86
C GLU A 294 24.15 11.17 20.35
N SER A 295 23.42 11.83 19.44
CA SER A 295 22.31 12.75 19.76
C SER A 295 21.15 12.03 20.47
N TYR A 296 20.73 10.86 19.98
CA TYR A 296 19.69 10.04 20.62
C TYR A 296 20.13 9.49 21.97
N VAL A 297 21.39 9.05 22.08
CA VAL A 297 21.99 8.58 23.34
C VAL A 297 22.02 9.71 24.38
N SER A 298 22.43 10.90 23.97
CA SER A 298 22.51 12.09 24.82
C SER A 298 21.13 12.57 25.26
N TYR A 299 20.15 12.59 24.35
CA TYR A 299 18.75 12.88 24.66
C TYR A 299 18.18 11.89 25.68
N CYS A 300 18.30 10.58 25.45
CA CYS A 300 17.79 9.56 26.36
C CYS A 300 18.44 9.62 27.76
N ASN A 301 19.77 9.81 27.82
CA ASN A 301 20.47 9.96 29.10
C ASN A 301 20.04 11.25 29.84
N SER A 302 19.70 12.34 29.13
CA SER A 302 19.12 13.55 29.75
C SER A 302 17.74 13.33 30.38
N LEU A 303 16.96 12.37 29.86
CA LEU A 303 15.69 11.90 30.43
C LEU A 303 15.87 10.87 31.57
N GLY A 304 17.12 10.56 31.97
CA GLY A 304 17.43 9.54 32.97
C GLY A 304 17.12 8.11 32.50
N LEU A 305 17.14 7.85 31.19
CA LEU A 305 17.10 6.51 30.61
C LEU A 305 18.54 6.01 30.44
N ARG A 306 18.80 4.73 30.69
CA ARG A 306 20.12 4.13 30.44
C ARG A 306 20.25 3.80 28.95
N VAL A 307 21.03 4.59 28.20
CA VAL A 307 21.35 4.29 26.79
C VAL A 307 22.86 4.39 26.55
N ILE A 308 23.40 3.43 25.81
CA ILE A 308 24.83 3.33 25.48
C ILE A 308 25.04 3.59 23.99
N CYS A 309 26.03 4.41 23.62
CA CYS A 309 26.42 4.65 22.23
C CYS A 309 27.30 3.49 21.72
N VAL A 310 26.71 2.52 21.03
CA VAL A 310 27.38 1.28 20.59
C VAL A 310 26.61 0.55 19.48
N ASP A 311 27.33 -0.07 18.54
CA ASP A 311 26.77 -0.98 17.54
C ASP A 311 26.13 -2.23 18.20
N ALA A 312 24.98 -2.66 17.68
CA ALA A 312 24.21 -3.80 18.17
C ALA A 312 25.00 -5.11 18.19
N ILE A 313 25.75 -5.42 17.13
CA ILE A 313 26.51 -6.67 17.01
C ILE A 313 27.70 -6.66 17.98
N SER A 314 28.40 -5.54 18.07
CA SER A 314 29.54 -5.31 18.98
C SER A 314 29.11 -5.37 20.45
N HIS A 315 27.96 -4.75 20.78
CA HIS A 315 27.40 -4.81 22.12
C HIS A 315 27.01 -6.23 22.53
N LEU A 316 26.22 -6.93 21.71
CA LEU A 316 25.82 -8.30 22.01
C LEU A 316 27.03 -9.23 22.15
N LYS A 317 28.09 -9.07 21.34
CA LYS A 317 29.36 -9.81 21.48
C LYS A 317 30.03 -9.62 22.84
N SER A 318 29.89 -8.44 23.47
CA SER A 318 30.45 -8.16 24.81
C SER A 318 29.67 -8.80 25.96
N LEU A 319 28.39 -9.13 25.75
CA LEU A 319 27.52 -9.68 26.80
C LEU A 319 27.81 -11.15 27.09
N LYS A 320 27.51 -11.57 28.33
CA LYS A 320 27.48 -12.99 28.72
C LYS A 320 26.28 -13.70 28.09
N ASP A 321 26.42 -14.99 27.81
CA ASP A 321 25.29 -15.80 27.33
C ASP A 321 24.23 -15.95 28.42
N ASN A 322 22.96 -16.02 28.02
CA ASN A 322 21.80 -16.07 28.93
C ASN A 322 21.76 -14.92 29.97
N SER A 323 22.11 -13.70 29.56
CA SER A 323 22.12 -12.50 30.42
C SER A 323 20.93 -11.56 30.24
N LEU A 324 20.20 -11.66 29.12
CA LEU A 324 19.07 -10.78 28.79
C LEU A 324 17.74 -11.53 29.02
N GLY A 325 16.80 -10.90 29.75
CA GLY A 325 15.45 -11.45 29.93
C GLY A 325 14.51 -11.17 28.74
N GLY A 326 14.91 -10.27 27.84
CA GLY A 326 14.17 -9.92 26.62
C GLY A 326 15.00 -9.03 25.70
N ILE A 327 14.70 -9.07 24.40
CA ILE A 327 15.27 -8.17 23.39
C ILE A 327 14.14 -7.58 22.56
N PHE A 328 14.13 -6.26 22.42
CA PHE A 328 13.26 -5.51 21.52
C PHE A 328 14.12 -4.86 20.43
N ILE A 329 13.68 -4.96 19.18
CA ILE A 329 14.33 -4.36 18.01
C ILE A 329 13.22 -3.79 17.13
N SER A 330 13.21 -2.49 16.88
CA SER A 330 12.13 -1.83 16.15
C SER A 330 12.67 -0.75 15.22
N GLN A 331 12.43 -0.90 13.91
CA GLN A 331 12.88 0.01 12.86
C GLN A 331 14.42 0.13 12.84
N VAL A 332 15.10 -1.01 12.58
CA VAL A 332 16.57 -1.17 12.62
C VAL A 332 17.07 -2.19 11.59
N VAL A 333 16.43 -3.37 11.54
CA VAL A 333 16.88 -4.54 10.76
C VAL A 333 16.85 -4.33 9.24
N GLU A 334 15.96 -3.46 8.78
CA GLU A 334 15.83 -2.99 7.41
C GLU A 334 17.03 -2.11 6.97
N HIS A 335 17.72 -1.44 7.91
CA HIS A 335 18.96 -0.72 7.65
C HIS A 335 20.19 -1.65 7.64
N LEU A 336 20.05 -2.92 8.04
CA LEU A 336 21.13 -3.91 8.10
C LEU A 336 21.19 -4.78 6.83
N PRO A 337 22.39 -5.11 6.32
CA PRO A 337 22.55 -6.18 5.33
C PRO A 337 22.13 -7.54 5.91
N ILE A 338 21.57 -8.43 5.08
CA ILE A 338 21.12 -9.79 5.48
C ILE A 338 22.16 -10.57 6.30
N LYS A 339 23.46 -10.45 6.00
CA LYS A 339 24.53 -11.11 6.77
C LYS A 339 24.64 -10.61 8.21
N SER A 340 24.47 -9.30 8.40
CA SER A 340 24.47 -8.66 9.73
C SER A 340 23.18 -8.98 10.49
N LEU A 341 22.05 -9.16 9.79
CA LEU A 341 20.80 -9.60 10.39
C LEU A 341 20.88 -11.04 10.94
N ASP A 342 21.46 -11.99 10.19
CA ASP A 342 21.67 -13.36 10.70
C ASP A 342 22.61 -13.37 11.91
N GLU A 343 23.72 -12.62 11.87
CA GLU A 343 24.62 -12.47 13.02
C GLU A 343 23.90 -11.84 14.24
N LEU A 344 23.07 -10.82 14.04
CA LEU A 344 22.25 -10.18 15.07
C LEU A 344 21.24 -11.15 15.70
N ILE A 345 20.53 -11.93 14.89
CA ILE A 345 19.56 -12.93 15.35
C ILE A 345 20.28 -14.03 16.15
N LYS A 346 21.40 -14.54 15.64
CA LYS A 346 22.20 -15.58 16.29
C LYS A 346 22.78 -15.13 17.62
N LEU A 347 23.31 -13.90 17.68
CA LEU A 347 23.77 -13.27 18.92
C LEU A 347 22.61 -13.10 19.91
N SER A 348 21.46 -12.60 19.43
CA SER A 348 20.24 -12.44 20.25
C SER A 348 19.82 -13.76 20.91
N TYR A 349 19.82 -14.88 20.17
CA TYR A 349 19.54 -16.20 20.71
C TYR A 349 20.56 -16.59 21.80
N MET A 350 21.86 -16.39 21.60
CA MET A 350 22.87 -16.73 22.61
C MET A 350 22.74 -15.89 23.89
N LYS A 351 22.46 -14.58 23.78
CA LYS A 351 22.41 -13.67 24.94
C LYS A 351 21.08 -13.70 25.70
N LEU A 352 19.97 -14.10 25.07
CA LEU A 352 18.69 -14.32 25.76
C LEU A 352 18.75 -15.48 26.77
N GLN A 353 18.02 -15.35 27.87
CA GLN A 353 17.71 -16.43 28.80
C GLN A 353 16.70 -17.43 28.18
N PRO A 354 16.66 -18.71 28.61
CA PRO A 354 15.61 -19.64 28.21
C PRO A 354 14.22 -19.10 28.57
N GLY A 355 13.26 -19.15 27.64
CA GLY A 355 11.96 -18.48 27.79
C GLY A 355 11.98 -16.95 27.62
N GLY A 356 13.16 -16.36 27.42
CA GLY A 356 13.31 -14.96 27.03
C GLY A 356 12.74 -14.71 25.64
N HIS A 357 12.09 -13.56 25.47
CA HIS A 357 11.43 -13.21 24.22
C HIS A 357 12.31 -12.30 23.35
N LEU A 358 12.24 -12.49 22.04
CA LEU A 358 12.73 -11.55 21.03
C LEU A 358 11.53 -10.97 20.28
N VAL A 359 11.52 -9.66 20.09
CA VAL A 359 10.52 -8.96 19.26
C VAL A 359 11.28 -8.13 18.23
N ILE A 360 11.05 -8.41 16.95
CA ILE A 360 11.63 -7.67 15.82
C ILE A 360 10.50 -7.03 15.02
N ALA A 361 10.56 -5.72 14.82
CA ALA A 361 9.55 -4.94 14.10
C ALA A 361 10.15 -4.02 13.02
N MET A 362 9.42 -3.87 11.91
CA MET A 362 9.83 -3.09 10.73
C MET A 362 8.62 -2.78 9.81
N PRO A 363 8.79 -1.94 8.78
CA PRO A 363 7.78 -1.67 7.77
C PRO A 363 7.28 -2.93 7.06
N ASN A 364 5.97 -3.05 6.97
CA ASN A 364 5.28 -4.17 6.36
C ASN A 364 5.25 -4.08 4.83
N ILE A 365 6.29 -4.62 4.19
CA ILE A 365 6.41 -4.68 2.73
C ILE A 365 5.26 -5.45 2.02
N THR A 366 4.42 -6.19 2.76
CA THR A 366 3.24 -6.86 2.16
C THR A 366 2.12 -5.89 1.78
N SER A 367 2.12 -4.68 2.35
CA SER A 367 1.33 -3.55 1.87
C SER A 367 2.05 -2.87 0.72
N MET A 368 1.40 -2.70 -0.45
CA MET A 368 2.01 -1.99 -1.58
C MET A 368 2.30 -0.52 -1.25
N LEU A 369 1.46 0.18 -0.48
CA LEU A 369 1.74 1.56 -0.05
C LEU A 369 3.08 1.65 0.71
N VAL A 370 3.41 0.62 1.49
CA VAL A 370 4.70 0.55 2.18
C VAL A 370 5.82 0.23 1.17
N SER A 371 5.73 -0.90 0.49
CA SER A 371 6.83 -1.43 -0.33
C SER A 371 7.15 -0.67 -1.62
N THR A 372 6.22 0.15 -2.13
CA THR A 372 6.44 0.95 -3.35
C THR A 372 6.50 2.46 -3.11
N ASN A 373 6.26 2.94 -1.87
CA ASN A 373 6.26 4.37 -1.55
C ASN A 373 6.93 4.64 -0.19
N LEU A 374 6.25 4.34 0.93
CA LEU A 374 6.72 4.78 2.26
C LEU A 374 8.13 4.28 2.60
N PHE A 375 8.46 3.03 2.24
CA PHE A 375 9.78 2.44 2.50
C PHE A 375 10.94 3.20 1.84
N TYR A 376 10.70 3.95 0.76
CA TYR A 376 11.74 4.75 0.07
C TYR A 376 11.84 6.19 0.57
N LEU A 377 11.05 6.59 1.58
CA LEU A 377 11.20 7.91 2.23
C LEU A 377 12.50 8.01 3.04
N ASP A 378 12.97 6.89 3.60
CA ASP A 378 14.31 6.78 4.20
C ASP A 378 15.29 6.11 3.20
N PRO A 379 16.30 6.83 2.69
CA PRO A 379 17.27 6.29 1.73
C PRO A 379 18.36 5.43 2.38
N THR A 380 18.36 5.27 3.72
CA THR A 380 19.31 4.46 4.47
C THR A 380 18.84 3.01 4.67
N HIS A 381 17.57 2.72 4.37
CA HIS A 381 17.02 1.37 4.26
C HIS A 381 17.78 0.56 3.18
N LYS A 382 17.98 -0.74 3.43
CA LYS A 382 18.78 -1.65 2.58
C LYS A 382 18.09 -2.98 2.30
N THR A 383 17.22 -3.43 3.21
CA THR A 383 16.67 -4.79 3.21
C THR A 383 15.15 -4.77 3.29
N HIS A 384 14.48 -5.00 2.16
CA HIS A 384 13.06 -5.40 2.14
C HIS A 384 12.94 -6.84 2.67
N LEU A 385 12.45 -7.01 3.91
CA LEU A 385 12.28 -8.33 4.51
C LEU A 385 10.80 -8.71 4.64
N HIS A 386 10.43 -9.86 4.08
CA HIS A 386 9.07 -10.39 4.17
C HIS A 386 8.87 -11.12 5.53
N PRO A 387 7.67 -11.07 6.16
CA PRO A 387 7.43 -11.72 7.45
C PRO A 387 7.81 -13.21 7.50
N GLU A 388 7.50 -13.97 6.43
CA GLU A 388 7.90 -15.38 6.32
C GLU A 388 9.43 -15.60 6.25
N VAL A 389 10.18 -14.65 5.66
CA VAL A 389 11.65 -14.75 5.59
C VAL A 389 12.26 -14.45 6.96
N LEU A 390 11.74 -13.47 7.69
CA LEU A 390 12.15 -13.25 9.09
C LEU A 390 11.82 -14.48 9.95
N LYS A 391 10.62 -15.05 9.81
CA LYS A 391 10.23 -16.28 10.54
C LYS A 391 11.18 -17.45 10.22
N PHE A 392 11.54 -17.63 8.96
CA PHE A 392 12.53 -18.64 8.55
C PHE A 392 13.93 -18.41 9.16
N LEU A 393 14.44 -17.17 9.17
CA LEU A 393 15.73 -16.84 9.78
C LEU A 393 15.75 -17.05 11.30
N LEU A 394 14.64 -16.76 11.98
CA LEU A 394 14.45 -17.02 13.41
C LEU A 394 14.41 -18.54 13.70
N GLN A 395 13.60 -19.31 12.96
CA GLN A 395 13.56 -20.78 13.05
C GLN A 395 14.93 -21.44 12.78
N SER A 396 15.69 -20.90 11.82
CA SER A 396 17.05 -21.37 11.49
C SER A 396 18.09 -21.07 12.58
N ASN A 397 17.74 -20.22 13.55
CA ASN A 397 18.52 -19.89 14.74
C ASN A 397 17.80 -20.36 16.03
N ASP A 398 17.14 -21.52 15.97
CA ASP A 398 16.49 -22.25 17.09
C ASP A 398 15.34 -21.53 17.83
N PHE A 399 14.88 -20.37 17.37
CA PHE A 399 13.74 -19.67 17.96
C PHE A 399 12.40 -20.39 17.71
N LYS A 400 11.52 -20.33 18.72
CA LYS A 400 10.26 -21.06 18.79
C LYS A 400 9.08 -20.10 18.99
N ASN A 401 7.87 -20.65 18.87
CA ASN A 401 6.58 -19.96 19.06
C ASN A 401 6.50 -18.64 18.26
N LEU A 402 6.84 -18.72 16.97
CA LEU A 402 6.84 -17.55 16.08
C LEU A 402 5.41 -17.06 15.82
N GLU A 403 5.15 -15.79 16.17
CA GLU A 403 3.87 -15.12 15.94
C GLU A 403 4.13 -13.80 15.20
N ASP A 404 3.56 -13.62 14.00
CA ASP A 404 3.54 -12.33 13.32
C ASP A 404 2.28 -11.51 13.71
N ARG A 405 2.51 -10.26 14.13
CA ARG A 405 1.49 -9.26 14.43
C ARG A 405 1.68 -8.03 13.54
N TYR A 406 0.57 -7.35 13.24
CA TYR A 406 0.54 -6.22 12.33
C TYR A 406 0.05 -4.96 13.05
N TYR A 407 0.70 -3.83 12.79
CA TYR A 407 0.50 -2.59 13.54
C TYR A 407 0.37 -1.38 12.60
N GLN A 408 -0.19 -0.28 13.13
CA GLN A 408 -0.44 0.95 12.38
C GLN A 408 -1.23 0.72 11.06
N PRO A 409 -2.52 0.32 11.13
CA PRO A 409 -3.35 0.21 9.93
C PRO A 409 -3.44 1.56 9.19
N VAL A 410 -3.31 1.55 7.86
CA VAL A 410 -3.47 2.74 7.03
C VAL A 410 -4.85 3.35 7.25
N SER A 411 -4.90 4.67 7.39
CA SER A 411 -6.12 5.39 7.77
C SER A 411 -7.25 5.17 6.76
N GLU A 412 -8.49 5.01 7.24
CA GLU A 412 -9.66 4.83 6.37
C GLU A 412 -9.83 5.96 5.35
N SER A 413 -9.32 7.16 5.64
CA SER A 413 -9.30 8.30 4.70
C SER A 413 -8.51 8.04 3.42
N VAL A 414 -7.50 7.15 3.46
CA VAL A 414 -6.62 6.79 2.34
C VAL A 414 -7.11 5.53 1.61
N GLN A 415 -7.83 4.64 2.31
CA GLN A 415 -8.34 3.39 1.76
C GLN A 415 -9.43 3.59 0.69
N LEU A 416 -9.58 2.60 -0.21
CA LEU A 416 -10.68 2.52 -1.16
C LEU A 416 -12.02 2.44 -0.41
N LYS A 417 -13.02 3.18 -0.89
CA LYS A 417 -14.33 3.26 -0.23
C LYS A 417 -15.25 2.11 -0.68
N LYS A 418 -15.88 1.49 0.31
CA LYS A 418 -17.03 0.59 0.11
C LYS A 418 -18.28 1.41 -0.21
N ILE A 419 -19.24 0.78 -0.89
CA ILE A 419 -20.60 1.29 -1.02
C ILE A 419 -21.34 0.94 0.27
N ASP A 420 -21.80 1.95 1.00
CA ASP A 420 -22.65 1.74 2.17
C ASP A 420 -24.12 1.54 1.74
N LEU A 421 -24.75 0.52 2.33
CA LEU A 421 -26.15 0.15 2.10
C LEU A 421 -27.09 0.65 3.20
N SER A 422 -26.56 1.23 4.29
CA SER A 422 -27.33 1.61 5.49
C SER A 422 -28.54 2.51 5.22
N ASN A 423 -28.45 3.35 4.18
CA ASN A 423 -29.45 4.37 3.82
C ASN A 423 -30.04 4.16 2.41
N ILE A 424 -29.85 3.00 1.77
CA ILE A 424 -30.25 2.77 0.36
C ILE A 424 -31.11 1.51 0.22
N THR A 425 -32.35 1.68 -0.23
CA THR A 425 -33.21 0.56 -0.65
C THR A 425 -32.75 0.05 -2.02
N VAL A 426 -32.24 -1.18 -2.06
CA VAL A 426 -31.77 -1.88 -3.26
C VAL A 426 -32.52 -3.21 -3.45
N SER A 427 -32.56 -3.75 -4.67
CA SER A 427 -33.04 -5.12 -4.91
C SER A 427 -32.01 -6.16 -4.45
N ASP A 428 -32.44 -7.41 -4.26
CA ASP A 428 -31.54 -8.51 -3.86
C ASP A 428 -30.41 -8.77 -4.88
N GLU A 429 -30.69 -8.57 -6.18
CA GLU A 429 -29.69 -8.65 -7.25
C GLU A 429 -28.65 -7.52 -7.13
N GLN A 430 -29.10 -6.28 -6.93
CA GLN A 430 -28.21 -5.13 -6.70
C GLN A 430 -27.39 -5.30 -5.42
N ARG A 431 -28.01 -5.82 -4.36
CA ARG A 431 -27.36 -6.13 -3.09
C ARG A 431 -26.23 -7.12 -3.28
N SER A 432 -26.48 -8.24 -3.96
CA SER A 432 -25.47 -9.25 -4.26
C SER A 432 -24.28 -8.66 -5.03
N VAL A 433 -24.53 -7.82 -6.05
CA VAL A 433 -23.45 -7.13 -6.80
C VAL A 433 -22.63 -6.19 -5.89
N ILE A 434 -23.30 -5.44 -5.01
CA ILE A 434 -22.62 -4.52 -4.08
C ILE A 434 -21.83 -5.27 -3.01
N GLU A 435 -22.32 -6.40 -2.51
CA GLU A 435 -21.61 -7.25 -1.54
C GLU A 435 -20.36 -7.88 -2.18
N HIS A 436 -20.42 -8.35 -3.44
CA HIS A 436 -19.25 -8.79 -4.19
C HIS A 436 -18.25 -7.65 -4.50
N PHE A 437 -18.75 -6.44 -4.82
CA PHE A 437 -17.89 -5.26 -5.00
C PHE A 437 -17.15 -4.90 -3.71
N ASN A 438 -17.87 -4.82 -2.58
CA ASN A 438 -17.28 -4.50 -1.28
C ASN A 438 -16.26 -5.57 -0.81
N TYR A 439 -16.49 -6.84 -1.13
CA TYR A 439 -15.52 -7.92 -0.90
C TYR A 439 -14.24 -7.76 -1.75
N ASN A 440 -14.37 -7.37 -3.02
CA ASN A 440 -13.21 -7.06 -3.86
C ASN A 440 -12.47 -5.81 -3.35
N VAL A 441 -13.18 -4.81 -2.83
CA VAL A 441 -12.60 -3.64 -2.13
C VAL A 441 -11.84 -4.06 -0.87
N ASP A 442 -12.31 -5.03 -0.09
CA ASP A 442 -11.56 -5.59 1.05
C ASP A 442 -10.25 -6.27 0.62
N ILE A 443 -10.27 -7.06 -0.46
CA ILE A 443 -9.06 -7.70 -1.00
C ILE A 443 -8.06 -6.64 -1.46
N LEU A 444 -8.52 -5.61 -2.19
CA LEU A 444 -7.67 -4.53 -2.67
C LEU A 444 -7.14 -3.67 -1.52
N ASN A 445 -7.94 -3.32 -0.53
CA ASN A 445 -7.48 -2.58 0.64
C ASN A 445 -6.46 -3.39 1.46
N LYS A 446 -6.64 -4.71 1.63
CA LYS A 446 -5.67 -5.56 2.32
C LYS A 446 -4.29 -5.57 1.63
N LEU A 447 -4.26 -5.55 0.29
CA LEU A 447 -3.03 -5.56 -0.50
C LEU A 447 -2.38 -4.16 -0.63
N LEU A 448 -3.19 -3.14 -0.90
CA LEU A 448 -2.71 -1.79 -1.18
C LEU A 448 -2.47 -0.98 0.11
N PHE A 449 -3.43 -1.03 1.02
CA PHE A 449 -3.61 -0.15 2.17
C PHE A 449 -3.74 -0.94 3.47
N GLY A 450 -2.91 -1.97 3.64
CA GLY A 450 -2.91 -2.83 4.82
C GLY A 450 -2.30 -2.14 6.05
N TYR A 451 -1.70 -2.94 6.92
CA TYR A 451 -0.90 -2.43 8.04
C TYR A 451 0.43 -1.84 7.56
N ARG A 452 0.89 -0.73 8.16
CA ARG A 452 2.17 -0.10 7.81
C ARG A 452 3.38 -0.82 8.40
N ASP A 453 3.22 -1.41 9.58
CA ASP A 453 4.27 -2.16 10.28
C ASP A 453 3.85 -3.61 10.52
N TYR A 454 4.85 -4.47 10.70
CA TYR A 454 4.67 -5.77 11.33
C TYR A 454 5.76 -6.02 12.37
N ALA A 455 5.51 -6.98 13.25
CA ALA A 455 6.54 -7.56 14.10
C ALA A 455 6.44 -9.08 14.11
N VAL A 456 7.58 -9.75 14.29
CA VAL A 456 7.61 -11.16 14.66
C VAL A 456 8.08 -11.26 16.11
N ILE A 457 7.28 -11.95 16.90
CA ILE A 457 7.56 -12.31 18.30
C ILE A 457 8.08 -13.75 18.31
N SER A 458 9.11 -14.02 19.10
CA SER A 458 9.68 -15.36 19.26
C SER A 458 10.24 -15.61 20.66
N ILE A 459 10.48 -16.88 20.99
CA ILE A 459 10.94 -17.34 22.30
C ILE A 459 12.13 -18.31 22.13
N LYS A 460 13.08 -18.26 23.07
CA LYS A 460 14.19 -19.21 23.19
C LYS A 460 13.81 -20.52 23.90
#